data_AF-A0A3C0SM06-F1
#
_entry.id   AF-A0A3C0SM06-F1
#
_cell.length_a   1.000
_cell.length_b   1.000
_cell.length_c   1.000
_cell.angle_alpha   90.00
_cell.angle_beta   90.00
_cell.angle_gamma   90.00
#
_symmetry.space_group_name_H-M   'P 1'
#
loop_
_entity.id
_entity.type
_entity.pdbx_description
1 polymer ?
#
loop_
_entity_poly.entity_id
_entity_poly.type
_entity_poly.pdbx_seq_one_letter_code
_entity_poly.pdbx_strand_id
1 'polypeptide(L)'
;MSSDVLKGEYKDTYTNIVMYLSISNIPNDFLNEVSEDVKDLLVNAQNDEMDVKNIIGNNIQDFCKEIIKTKKFKNQSVFNVVKSINLALLMSAITSFGYYLTDIPMTLNVIFMFIIDYLFFTFIFSRGLRKAVLKGKDNVKKIAIILLLFVLFLIAGSILNYILLTMYVI
;
A
#
# COMPACT_ATOMS: atom_id res chain seq x y z
N MET A 1 3.41 29.10 -10.92
CA MET A 1 2.86 30.46 -10.80
C MET A 1 1.33 30.35 -10.77
N SER A 2 0.73 30.58 -9.60
CA SER A 2 -0.66 31.03 -9.37
C SER A 2 -0.84 31.10 -7.85
N SER A 3 -0.21 32.12 -7.27
CA SER A 3 -0.62 32.68 -5.99
C SER A 3 -1.95 33.41 -6.21
N ASP A 4 -2.88 33.30 -5.26
CA ASP A 4 -4.10 34.12 -5.12
C ASP A 4 -5.44 33.61 -5.73
N VAL A 5 -5.82 32.34 -5.46
CA VAL A 5 -7.23 31.91 -5.63
C VAL A 5 -8.06 32.17 -4.35
N LEU A 6 -7.48 31.91 -3.18
CA LEU A 6 -8.14 32.12 -1.89
C LEU A 6 -7.96 33.56 -1.41
N LYS A 7 -9.02 34.17 -0.87
CA LYS A 7 -9.06 35.56 -0.41
C LYS A 7 -9.57 35.65 1.03
N GLY A 8 -9.09 36.66 1.77
CA GLY A 8 -9.56 36.95 3.13
C GLY A 8 -9.41 35.77 4.10
N GLU A 9 -10.47 35.50 4.87
CA GLU A 9 -10.51 34.48 5.93
C GLU A 9 -10.15 33.06 5.43
N TYR A 10 -10.47 32.75 4.17
CA TYR A 10 -10.10 31.49 3.53
C TYR A 10 -8.58 31.33 3.38
N LYS A 11 -7.87 32.40 3.01
CA LYS A 11 -6.41 32.41 2.83
C LYS A 11 -5.71 32.27 4.18
N ASP A 12 -6.21 32.96 5.20
CA ASP A 12 -5.67 32.90 6.55
C ASP A 12 -5.87 31.50 7.15
N THR A 13 -7.06 30.93 6.97
CA THR A 13 -7.38 29.57 7.45
C THR A 13 -6.53 28.52 6.75
N TYR A 14 -6.37 28.61 5.43
CA TYR A 14 -5.47 27.74 4.68
C TYR A 14 -4.03 27.80 5.22
N THR A 15 -3.51 29.00 5.44
CA THR A 15 -2.15 29.21 5.94
C THR A 15 -1.97 28.60 7.34
N ASN A 16 -2.95 28.79 8.22
CA ASN A 16 -2.95 28.21 9.57
C ASN A 16 -2.96 26.68 9.55
N ILE A 17 -3.75 26.06 8.66
CA ILE A 17 -3.80 24.60 8.49
C ILE A 17 -2.45 24.07 8.01
N VAL A 18 -1.88 24.65 6.96
CA VAL A 18 -0.59 24.22 6.40
C VAL A 18 0.53 24.38 7.43
N MET A 19 0.52 25.48 8.18
CA MET A 19 1.50 25.72 9.25
C MET A 19 1.38 24.66 10.35
N TYR A 20 0.17 24.36 10.81
CA TYR A 20 -0.06 23.33 11.83
C TYR A 20 0.42 21.95 11.36
N LEU A 21 0.09 21.57 10.13
CA LEU A 21 0.49 20.28 9.56
C LEU A 21 2.01 20.19 9.36
N SER A 22 2.67 21.29 8.99
CA SER A 22 4.13 21.36 8.83
C SER A 22 4.86 21.13 10.15
N ILE A 23 4.33 21.65 11.26
CA ILE A 23 4.92 21.48 12.61
C ILE A 23 4.62 20.09 13.19
N SER A 24 3.59 19.40 12.69
CA SER A 24 3.12 18.10 13.20
C SER A 24 4.00 16.89 12.80
N ASN A 25 5.25 17.11 12.36
CA ASN A 25 6.22 16.09 11.94
C ASN A 25 5.65 15.09 10.92
N ILE A 26 4.99 15.62 9.90
CA ILE A 26 4.35 14.85 8.83
C ILE A 26 5.29 14.79 7.61
N PRO A 27 5.38 13.65 6.87
CA PRO A 27 6.16 13.57 5.64
C PRO A 27 5.71 14.59 4.60
N ASN A 28 6.68 15.20 3.91
CA ASN A 28 6.42 16.24 2.91
C ASN A 28 5.47 15.79 1.79
N ASP A 29 5.54 14.53 1.36
CA ASP A 29 4.65 14.02 0.31
C ASP A 29 3.18 14.06 0.73
N PHE A 30 2.89 13.72 1.98
CA PHE A 30 1.52 13.76 2.53
C PHE A 30 1.08 15.19 2.83
N LEU A 31 2.02 16.05 3.28
CA LEU A 31 1.75 17.47 3.46
C LEU A 31 1.33 18.12 2.13
N ASN A 32 2.02 17.81 1.04
CA ASN A 32 1.70 18.32 -0.29
C ASN A 32 0.31 17.86 -0.75
N GLU A 33 0.03 16.55 -0.66
CA GLU A 33 -1.28 15.96 -1.02
C GLU A 33 -2.42 16.64 -0.25
N VAL A 34 -2.31 16.71 1.08
CA VAL A 34 -3.33 17.33 1.92
C VAL A 34 -3.45 18.83 1.69
N SER A 35 -2.34 19.53 1.44
CA SER A 35 -2.37 20.97 1.17
C SER A 35 -3.13 21.29 -0.12
N GLU A 36 -2.99 20.47 -1.17
CA GLU A 36 -3.78 20.61 -2.38
C GLU A 36 -5.27 20.31 -2.12
N ASP A 37 -5.57 19.21 -1.43
CA ASP A 37 -6.95 18.82 -1.10
C ASP A 37 -7.68 19.90 -0.26
N VAL A 38 -7.00 20.43 0.76
CA VAL A 38 -7.55 21.51 1.62
C VAL A 38 -7.71 22.80 0.83
N LYS A 39 -6.77 23.11 -0.08
CA LYS A 39 -6.89 24.28 -0.94
C LYS A 39 -8.12 24.17 -1.83
N ASP A 40 -8.31 23.04 -2.50
CA ASP A 40 -9.44 22.79 -3.39
C ASP A 40 -10.78 22.84 -2.62
N LEU A 41 -10.83 22.26 -1.43
CA LEU A 41 -11.99 22.35 -0.53
C LEU A 41 -12.37 23.81 -0.23
N LEU A 42 -11.38 24.63 0.15
CA LEU A 42 -11.60 26.04 0.47
C LEU A 42 -11.93 26.90 -0.75
N VAL A 43 -11.42 26.53 -1.94
CA VAL A 43 -11.78 27.23 -3.19
C VAL A 43 -13.24 26.98 -3.53
N ASN A 44 -13.70 25.72 -3.44
CA ASN A 44 -15.09 25.38 -3.70
C ASN A 44 -16.04 26.09 -2.73
N ALA A 45 -15.69 26.06 -1.44
CA ALA A 45 -16.42 26.77 -0.39
C ALA A 45 -16.56 28.28 -0.64
N GLN A 46 -15.46 28.91 -1.07
CA GLN A 46 -15.42 30.32 -1.38
C GLN A 46 -16.32 30.65 -2.59
N ASN A 47 -16.32 29.79 -3.61
CA ASN A 47 -17.18 29.94 -4.78
C ASN A 47 -18.67 29.77 -4.43
N ASP A 48 -18.96 28.93 -3.43
CA ASP A 48 -20.31 28.68 -2.91
C ASP A 48 -20.72 29.67 -1.79
N GLU A 49 -19.91 30.70 -1.53
CA GLU A 49 -20.13 31.72 -0.49
C GLU A 49 -20.43 31.14 0.91
N MET A 50 -19.84 29.99 1.23
CA MET A 50 -20.01 29.35 2.53
C MET A 50 -19.26 30.11 3.64
N ASP A 51 -19.59 29.84 4.91
CA ASP A 51 -18.72 30.27 6.02
C ASP A 51 -17.60 29.24 6.20
N VAL A 52 -16.36 29.72 6.34
CA VAL A 52 -15.17 28.89 6.62
C VAL A 52 -15.40 28.00 7.84
N LYS A 53 -16.07 28.53 8.87
CA LYS A 53 -16.37 27.78 10.11
C LYS A 53 -17.32 26.62 9.88
N ASN A 54 -18.16 26.66 8.85
CA ASN A 54 -19.04 25.54 8.51
C ASN A 54 -18.28 24.36 7.90
N ILE A 55 -17.05 24.59 7.40
CA ILE A 55 -16.26 23.58 6.69
C ILE A 55 -15.13 23.05 7.56
N ILE A 56 -14.37 23.96 8.17
CA ILE A 56 -13.25 23.62 9.04
C ILE A 56 -13.71 23.37 10.48
N GLY A 57 -14.90 23.86 10.85
CA GLY A 57 -15.36 23.90 12.22
C GLY A 57 -14.77 25.08 12.99
N ASN A 58 -15.21 25.23 14.25
CA ASN A 58 -14.75 26.32 15.12
C ASN A 58 -13.30 26.16 15.60
N ASN A 59 -12.70 24.96 15.44
CA ASN A 59 -11.35 24.67 15.90
C ASN A 59 -10.50 24.02 14.80
N ILE A 60 -9.62 24.83 14.21
CA ILE A 60 -8.64 24.40 13.18
C ILE A 60 -7.78 23.23 13.67
N GLN A 61 -7.44 23.19 14.97
CA GLN A 61 -6.59 22.12 15.50
C GLN A 61 -7.29 20.76 15.44
N ASP A 62 -8.60 20.72 15.70
CA ASP A 62 -9.34 19.46 15.69
C ASP A 62 -9.52 18.96 14.26
N PHE A 63 -9.80 19.86 13.32
CA PHE A 63 -9.75 19.56 11.88
C PHE A 63 -8.40 18.96 11.45
N CYS A 64 -7.28 19.61 11.85
CA CYS A 64 -5.95 19.09 11.55
C CYS A 64 -5.67 17.73 12.22
N LYS A 65 -6.13 17.51 13.45
CA LYS A 65 -6.00 16.19 14.12
C LYS A 65 -6.77 15.10 13.39
N GLU A 66 -7.94 15.39 12.83
CA GLU A 66 -8.70 14.44 12.03
C GLU A 66 -7.97 14.05 10.74
N ILE A 67 -7.40 15.04 10.04
CA ILE A 67 -6.51 14.81 8.88
C ILE A 67 -5.31 13.92 9.24
N ILE A 68 -4.71 14.15 10.41
CA ILE A 68 -3.58 13.34 10.88
C ILE A 68 -4.04 11.91 11.24
N LYS A 69 -5.26 11.74 11.77
CA LYS A 69 -5.81 10.41 12.08
C LYS A 69 -6.07 9.61 10.82
N THR A 70 -6.60 10.18 9.74
CA THR A 70 -6.81 9.48 8.46
C THR A 70 -5.51 8.89 7.89
N LYS A 71 -4.37 9.55 8.10
CA LYS A 71 -3.04 8.98 7.78
C LYS A 71 -2.72 7.71 8.59
N LYS A 72 -2.96 7.73 9.91
CA LYS A 72 -2.69 6.56 10.78
C LYS A 72 -3.49 5.34 10.29
N PHE A 73 -4.75 5.53 9.90
CA PHE A 73 -5.58 4.46 9.34
C PHE A 73 -5.06 3.92 8.00
N LYS A 74 -4.60 4.78 7.08
CA LYS A 74 -4.06 4.35 5.76
C LYS A 74 -2.80 3.48 5.92
N ASN A 75 -1.89 3.84 6.83
CA ASN A 75 -0.68 3.05 7.10
C ASN A 75 -1.00 1.73 7.84
N GLN A 76 -1.96 1.74 8.76
CA GLN A 76 -2.39 0.53 9.46
C GLN A 76 -3.04 -0.48 8.50
N SER A 77 -3.83 0.00 7.54
CA SER A 77 -4.45 -0.83 6.50
C SER A 77 -3.39 -1.50 5.61
N VAL A 78 -2.39 -0.76 5.14
CA VAL A 78 -1.29 -1.32 4.33
C VAL A 78 -0.51 -2.38 5.12
N PHE A 79 -0.21 -2.12 6.40
CA PHE A 79 0.47 -3.08 7.26
C PHE A 79 -0.35 -4.36 7.46
N ASN A 80 -1.66 -4.23 7.67
CA ASN A 80 -2.57 -5.36 7.79
C ASN A 80 -2.66 -6.18 6.51
N VAL A 81 -2.71 -5.53 5.33
CA VAL A 81 -2.70 -6.21 4.03
C VAL A 81 -1.40 -7.01 3.85
N VAL A 82 -0.25 -6.43 4.16
CA VAL A 82 1.05 -7.13 4.07
C VAL A 82 1.10 -8.33 5.04
N LYS A 83 0.60 -8.15 6.27
CA LYS A 83 0.52 -9.23 7.27
C LYS A 83 -0.38 -10.36 6.80
N SER A 84 -1.56 -10.04 6.26
CA SER A 84 -2.51 -11.03 5.74
C SER A 84 -1.95 -11.80 4.55
N ILE A 85 -1.20 -11.13 3.65
CA ILE A 85 -0.55 -11.78 2.51
C ILE A 85 0.54 -12.74 2.99
N ASN A 86 1.38 -12.34 3.95
CA ASN A 86 2.38 -13.24 4.52
C ASN A 86 1.75 -14.47 5.19
N LEU A 87 0.63 -14.29 5.90
CA LEU A 87 -0.11 -15.39 6.49
C LEU A 87 -0.68 -16.34 5.42
N ALA A 88 -1.25 -15.79 4.34
CA ALA A 88 -1.77 -16.58 3.23
C ALA A 88 -0.66 -17.39 2.54
N LEU A 89 0.53 -16.81 2.35
CA LEU A 89 1.69 -17.52 1.81
C LEU A 89 2.13 -18.65 2.73
N LEU A 90 2.19 -18.43 4.04
CA LEU A 90 2.49 -19.47 5.02
C LEU A 90 1.49 -20.63 4.93
N MET A 91 0.19 -20.33 4.87
CA MET A 91 -0.86 -21.35 4.76
C MET A 91 -0.77 -22.10 3.43
N SER A 92 -0.44 -21.41 2.33
CA SER A 92 -0.22 -22.06 1.03
C SER A 92 0.98 -23.00 1.05
N ALA A 93 2.07 -22.63 1.72
CA ALA A 93 3.25 -23.48 1.89
C ALA A 93 2.93 -24.73 2.73
N ILE A 94 2.18 -24.57 3.82
CA ILE A 94 1.73 -25.72 4.64
C ILE A 94 0.83 -26.66 3.83
N THR A 95 -0.08 -26.11 3.03
CA THR A 95 -0.99 -26.89 2.19
C THR A 95 -0.23 -27.66 1.11
N SER A 96 0.70 -27.00 0.41
CA SER A 96 1.57 -27.66 -0.56
C SER A 96 2.43 -28.75 0.09
N PHE A 97 2.97 -28.50 1.28
CA PHE A 97 3.73 -29.51 2.03
C PHE A 97 2.87 -30.75 2.38
N GLY A 98 1.62 -30.53 2.80
CA GLY A 98 0.66 -31.60 3.04
C GLY A 98 0.34 -32.42 1.78
N TYR A 99 0.22 -31.76 0.63
CA TYR A 99 0.04 -32.42 -0.66
C TYR A 99 1.27 -33.27 -1.04
N TYR A 100 2.48 -32.73 -0.90
CA TYR A 100 3.71 -33.48 -1.16
C TYR A 100 3.91 -34.69 -0.23
N LEU A 101 3.39 -34.65 0.99
CA LEU A 101 3.42 -35.77 1.94
C LEU A 101 2.46 -36.92 1.56
N THR A 102 1.40 -36.64 0.81
CA THR A 102 0.30 -37.59 0.56
C THR A 102 0.36 -38.22 -0.82
N ASP A 103 0.73 -37.46 -1.86
CA ASP A 103 0.59 -37.91 -3.25
C ASP A 103 1.91 -38.19 -3.98
N ILE A 104 3.06 -37.79 -3.43
CA ILE A 104 4.37 -37.91 -4.11
C ILE A 104 5.37 -38.64 -3.19
N PRO A 105 6.16 -39.59 -3.70
CA PRO A 105 7.25 -40.18 -2.93
C PRO A 105 8.21 -39.07 -2.49
N MET A 106 8.39 -38.95 -1.17
CA MET A 106 9.29 -37.99 -0.51
C MET A 106 10.75 -38.26 -0.91
N THR A 107 11.13 -37.77 -2.08
CA THR A 107 12.52 -37.78 -2.55
C THR A 107 13.22 -36.50 -2.11
N LEU A 108 14.55 -36.55 -2.01
CA LEU A 108 15.37 -35.40 -1.66
C LEU A 108 15.07 -34.19 -2.58
N ASN A 109 14.77 -34.46 -3.85
CA ASN A 109 14.42 -33.46 -4.86
C ASN A 109 13.13 -32.71 -4.53
N VAL A 110 12.11 -33.40 -4.02
CA VAL A 110 10.83 -32.79 -3.62
C VAL A 110 11.03 -31.86 -2.41
N ILE A 111 11.88 -32.26 -1.47
CA ILE A 111 12.23 -31.42 -0.31
C ILE A 111 13.00 -30.17 -0.76
N PHE A 112 13.98 -30.31 -1.66
CA PHE A 112 14.72 -29.17 -2.21
C PHE A 112 13.84 -28.22 -3.01
N MET A 113 12.95 -28.77 -3.84
CA MET A 113 11.95 -28.01 -4.61
C MET A 113 11.05 -27.19 -3.68
N PHE A 114 10.55 -27.79 -2.60
CA PHE A 114 9.75 -27.08 -1.60
C PHE A 114 10.50 -25.92 -0.93
N ILE A 115 11.76 -26.14 -0.52
CA ILE A 115 12.59 -25.10 0.12
C ILE A 115 12.85 -23.95 -0.86
N ILE A 116 13.20 -24.26 -2.11
CA ILE A 116 13.47 -23.26 -3.14
C ILE A 116 12.21 -22.46 -3.46
N ASP A 117 11.07 -23.13 -3.68
CA ASP A 117 9.78 -22.47 -3.90
C ASP A 117 9.40 -21.56 -2.74
N TYR A 118 9.52 -22.04 -1.51
CA TYR A 118 9.21 -21.24 -0.32
C TYR A 118 10.09 -19.99 -0.21
N LEU A 119 11.41 -20.11 -0.39
CA LEU A 119 12.34 -18.98 -0.35
C LEU A 119 12.08 -18.01 -1.51
N PHE A 120 11.81 -18.53 -2.71
CA PHE A 120 11.57 -17.73 -3.90
C PHE A 120 10.24 -16.96 -3.80
N PHE A 121 9.17 -17.62 -3.35
CA PHE A 121 7.89 -16.97 -3.04
C PHE A 121 8.06 -15.90 -1.96
N THR A 122 8.71 -16.22 -0.84
CA THR A 122 8.90 -15.29 0.28
C THR A 122 9.69 -14.06 -0.14
N PHE A 123 10.77 -14.24 -0.91
CA PHE A 123 11.60 -13.14 -1.39
C PHE A 123 10.85 -12.22 -2.34
N ILE A 124 10.13 -12.78 -3.31
CA ILE A 124 9.44 -11.99 -4.34
C ILE A 124 8.19 -11.33 -3.79
N PHE A 125 7.39 -12.01 -2.96
CA PHE A 125 6.24 -11.37 -2.34
C PHE A 125 6.66 -10.28 -1.36
N SER A 126 7.64 -10.54 -0.48
CA SER A 126 8.06 -9.54 0.50
C SER A 126 8.66 -8.29 -0.14
N ARG A 127 9.42 -8.42 -1.23
CA ARG A 127 10.06 -7.27 -1.91
C ARG A 127 9.20 -6.68 -3.02
N GLY A 128 8.67 -7.51 -3.91
CA GLY A 128 7.87 -7.09 -5.08
C GLY A 128 6.54 -6.48 -4.66
N LEU A 129 5.84 -7.10 -3.73
CA LEU A 129 4.54 -6.61 -3.27
C LEU A 129 4.69 -5.34 -2.43
N ARG A 130 5.73 -5.25 -1.59
CA ARG A 130 6.05 -4.01 -0.86
C ARG A 130 6.31 -2.85 -1.82
N LYS A 131 7.05 -3.06 -2.91
CA LYS A 131 7.30 -2.03 -3.94
C LYS A 131 6.02 -1.65 -4.70
N ALA A 132 5.18 -2.62 -5.05
CA ALA A 132 3.94 -2.40 -5.79
C ALA A 132 2.88 -1.66 -4.94
N VAL A 133 2.72 -2.05 -3.68
CA VAL A 133 1.78 -1.42 -2.74
C VAL A 133 2.16 0.03 -2.44
N LEU A 134 3.46 0.33 -2.36
CA LEU A 134 3.98 1.67 -2.09
C LEU A 134 3.91 2.63 -3.30
N LYS A 135 4.01 2.12 -4.54
CA LYS A 135 4.07 2.99 -5.75
C LYS A 135 2.71 3.34 -6.37
N GLY A 136 1.64 2.61 -6.08
CA GLY A 136 0.33 2.94 -6.65
C GLY A 136 -0.33 4.12 -5.92
N LYS A 137 -0.82 5.13 -6.64
CA LYS A 137 -1.79 6.10 -6.10
C LYS A 137 -3.21 5.51 -6.07
N ASP A 138 -3.51 4.62 -7.01
CA ASP A 138 -4.85 4.12 -7.29
C ASP A 138 -5.01 2.63 -6.94
N ASN A 139 -6.06 2.28 -6.20
CA ASN A 139 -6.24 0.94 -5.64
C ASN A 139 -6.43 -0.14 -6.71
N VAL A 140 -7.11 0.18 -7.83
CA VAL A 140 -7.35 -0.77 -8.92
C VAL A 140 -6.05 -1.11 -9.64
N LYS A 141 -5.20 -0.11 -9.92
CA LYS A 141 -3.88 -0.31 -10.54
C LYS A 141 -2.95 -1.11 -9.62
N LYS A 142 -3.03 -0.94 -8.30
CA LYS A 142 -2.27 -1.77 -7.34
C LYS A 142 -2.65 -3.24 -7.45
N ILE A 143 -3.95 -3.53 -7.43
CA ILE A 143 -4.44 -4.91 -7.51
C ILE A 143 -4.02 -5.55 -8.84
N ALA A 144 -4.15 -4.83 -9.95
CA ALA A 144 -3.72 -5.31 -11.26
C ALA A 144 -2.21 -5.61 -11.34
N ILE A 145 -1.36 -4.74 -10.77
CA ILE A 145 0.10 -4.96 -10.73
C ILE A 145 0.44 -6.16 -9.84
N ILE A 146 -0.24 -6.33 -8.70
CA ILE A 146 -0.05 -7.48 -7.81
C ILE A 146 -0.43 -8.79 -8.52
N LEU A 147 -1.57 -8.80 -9.21
CA LEU A 147 -2.03 -9.94 -10.02
C LEU A 147 -1.04 -10.27 -11.14
N LEU A 148 -0.56 -9.26 -11.85
CA LEU A 148 0.41 -9.43 -12.94
C LEU A 148 1.75 -9.98 -12.43
N LEU A 149 2.24 -9.48 -11.30
CA LEU A 149 3.42 -10.01 -10.62
C LEU A 149 3.22 -11.48 -10.19
N PHE A 150 2.03 -11.82 -9.71
CA PHE A 150 1.70 -13.19 -9.33
C PHE A 150 1.69 -14.15 -10.53
N VAL A 151 1.08 -13.75 -11.65
CA VAL A 151 1.03 -14.57 -12.87
C VAL A 151 2.43 -14.76 -13.48
N LEU A 152 3.21 -13.69 -13.61
CA LEU A 152 4.60 -13.78 -14.09
C LEU A 152 5.45 -14.72 -13.21
N PHE A 153 5.19 -14.71 -11.91
CA PHE A 153 5.90 -15.57 -10.96
C PHE A 153 5.49 -17.05 -11.09
N LEU A 154 4.20 -17.35 -11.23
CA LEU A 154 3.72 -18.73 -11.42
C LEU A 154 4.41 -19.41 -12.61
N ILE A 155 4.62 -18.66 -13.70
CA ILE A 155 5.30 -19.17 -14.89
C ILE A 155 6.77 -19.52 -14.58
N ALA A 156 7.51 -18.60 -13.96
CA ALA A 156 8.92 -18.83 -13.63
C ALA A 156 9.11 -19.96 -12.61
N GLY A 157 8.27 -20.03 -11.57
CA GLY A 157 8.27 -21.11 -10.58
C GLY A 157 7.96 -22.47 -11.22
N SER A 158 6.97 -22.53 -12.11
CA SER A 158 6.63 -23.77 -12.84
C SER A 158 7.78 -24.25 -13.73
N ILE A 159 8.49 -23.34 -14.40
CA ILE A 159 9.66 -23.68 -15.22
C ILE A 159 10.81 -24.21 -14.35
N LEU A 160 11.11 -23.56 -13.23
CA LEU A 160 12.14 -24.01 -12.29
C LEU A 160 11.82 -25.41 -11.74
N ASN A 161 10.55 -25.62 -11.38
CA ASN A 161 10.03 -26.88 -10.88
C ASN A 161 10.12 -28.00 -11.92
N TYR A 162 9.80 -27.71 -13.18
CA TYR A 162 9.99 -28.65 -14.28
C TYR A 162 11.47 -29.03 -14.48
N ILE A 163 12.39 -28.06 -14.40
CA ILE A 163 13.84 -28.31 -14.51
C ILE A 163 14.34 -29.19 -13.35
N LEU A 164 13.93 -28.89 -12.11
CA LEU A 164 14.33 -29.67 -10.94
C LEU A 164 13.83 -31.12 -11.00
N LEU A 165 12.61 -31.33 -11.48
CA LEU A 165 12.04 -32.67 -11.67
C LEU A 165 12.70 -33.45 -12.82
N THR A 166 13.19 -32.78 -13.86
CA THR A 166 13.76 -33.46 -15.05
C THR A 166 15.27 -33.65 -14.99
N MET A 167 16.01 -32.78 -14.30
CA MET A 167 17.48 -32.86 -14.23
C MET A 167 18.05 -33.61 -13.03
N TYR A 168 17.27 -33.79 -11.95
CA TYR A 168 17.73 -34.50 -10.74
C TYR A 168 17.11 -35.90 -10.56
N VAL A 169 16.31 -36.39 -11.51
CA VAL A 169 15.93 -37.81 -11.57
C VAL A 169 17.07 -38.59 -12.23
N ILE A 170 18.08 -38.91 -11.42
CA ILE A 170 19.01 -40.05 -11.58
C ILE A 170 19.06 -40.77 -10.23
#